data_AF-A0AB34QY74-F1
#
_entry.id   AF-A0AB34QY74-F1
#
_cell.length_a   1.000
_cell.length_b   1.000
_cell.length_c   1.000
_cell.angle_alpha   90.00
_cell.angle_beta   90.00
_cell.angle_gamma   90.00
#
_symmetry.space_group_name_H-M   'P 1'
#
loop_
_entity.id
_entity.type
_entity.pdbx_description
1 polymer ?
#
loop_
_entity_poly.entity_id
_entity_poly.type
_entity_poly.pdbx_seq_one_letter_code
_entity_poly.pdbx_strand_id
1 'polypeptide(L)'
;MSRAYPRTPMTFPPVDAHSFQRAAKESARLVADASLITQQISSSLSFAQRIMEAAERSDSTSVIRMLKQIGVKSGIDIRFSPEGIRIYLSLASSRLFLLLQWA
;
A
#
# COMPACT_ATOMS: atom_id res chain seq x y z
N MET A 1 8.61 30.91 50.68
CA MET A 1 7.88 31.56 49.58
C MET A 1 8.20 30.81 48.28
N SER A 2 7.23 30.07 47.74
CA SER A 2 7.43 29.16 46.61
C SER A 2 7.53 29.93 45.29
N ARG A 3 8.58 29.68 44.51
CA ARG A 3 8.83 30.35 43.22
C ARG A 3 7.96 29.68 42.14
N ALA A 4 6.96 30.40 41.63
CA ALA A 4 6.18 29.95 40.48
C ALA A 4 7.05 30.07 39.21
N TYR A 5 7.25 28.98 38.50
CA TYR A 5 7.91 28.99 37.19
C TYR A 5 6.91 29.44 36.12
N PRO A 6 7.25 30.41 35.26
CA PRO A 6 6.36 30.83 34.18
C PRO A 6 6.20 29.70 33.17
N ARG A 7 4.94 29.31 32.90
CA ARG A 7 4.61 28.41 31.80
C ARG A 7 4.66 29.21 30.51
N THR A 8 5.68 28.99 29.69
CA THR A 8 5.70 29.48 28.30
C THR A 8 4.51 28.88 27.54
N PRO A 9 3.66 29.69 26.90
CA PRO A 9 2.59 29.18 26.04
C PRO A 9 3.22 28.38 24.90
N MET A 10 2.79 27.14 24.73
CA MET A 10 3.22 26.30 23.62
C MET A 10 2.60 26.88 22.34
N THR A 11 3.41 27.54 21.51
CA THR A 11 3.00 28.02 20.19
C THR A 11 3.23 26.91 19.20
N PHE A 12 2.16 26.31 18.71
CA PHE A 12 2.25 25.35 17.62
C PHE A 12 2.57 26.08 16.32
N PRO A 13 3.45 25.51 15.46
CA PRO A 13 3.68 26.08 14.15
C PRO A 13 2.36 26.11 13.34
N PRO A 14 2.22 27.05 12.39
CA PRO A 14 1.10 27.06 11.46
C PRO A 14 0.96 25.69 10.78
N VAL A 15 -0.25 25.15 10.73
CA VAL A 15 -0.52 23.85 10.08
C VAL A 15 -0.37 24.02 8.57
N ASP A 16 0.66 23.43 7.99
CA ASP A 16 0.79 23.26 6.53
C ASP A 16 0.15 21.94 6.10
N ALA A 17 -1.04 22.04 5.49
CA ALA A 17 -1.77 20.88 5.00
C ALA A 17 -1.32 20.41 3.60
N HIS A 18 -0.42 21.11 2.91
CA HIS A 18 -0.04 20.77 1.53
C HIS A 18 0.60 19.38 1.42
N SER A 19 1.45 19.02 2.39
CA SER A 19 2.06 17.68 2.45
C SER A 19 1.01 16.59 2.67
N PHE A 20 0.02 16.84 3.54
CA PHE A 20 -1.06 15.90 3.80
C PHE A 20 -2.00 15.76 2.58
N GLN A 21 -2.30 16.86 1.89
CA GLN A 21 -3.07 16.84 0.64
C GLN A 21 -2.33 16.09 -0.47
N ARG A 22 -0.99 16.20 -0.55
CA ARG A 22 -0.17 15.44 -1.49
C ARG A 22 -0.25 13.94 -1.20
N ALA A 23 -0.10 13.55 0.06
CA ALA A 23 -0.26 12.16 0.47
C ALA A 23 -1.65 11.62 0.11
N ALA A 24 -2.72 12.39 0.35
CA ALA A 24 -4.07 11.99 -0.04
C ALA A 24 -4.22 11.77 -1.57
N LYS A 25 -3.65 12.67 -2.40
CA LYS A 25 -3.65 12.51 -3.87
C LYS A 25 -2.87 11.28 -4.32
N GLU A 26 -1.74 10.99 -3.68
CA GLU A 26 -0.98 9.76 -3.95
C GLU A 26 -1.74 8.51 -3.51
N SER A 27 -2.40 8.55 -2.34
CA SER A 27 -3.24 7.45 -1.87
C SER A 27 -4.40 7.16 -2.82
N ALA A 28 -5.03 8.18 -3.42
CA ALA A 28 -6.06 7.98 -4.44
C ALA A 28 -5.52 7.22 -5.67
N ARG A 29 -4.27 7.47 -6.08
CA ARG A 29 -3.62 6.70 -7.16
C ARG A 29 -3.31 5.26 -6.73
N LEU A 30 -2.86 5.07 -5.49
CA LEU A 30 -2.64 3.73 -4.93
C LEU A 30 -3.94 2.92 -4.86
N VAL A 31 -5.06 3.57 -4.54
CA VAL A 31 -6.39 2.94 -4.57
C VAL A 31 -6.77 2.51 -5.98
N ALA A 32 -6.53 3.34 -7.00
CA ALA A 32 -6.79 2.97 -8.39
C ALA A 32 -5.98 1.73 -8.83
N ASP A 33 -4.69 1.69 -8.48
CA ASP A 33 -3.84 0.52 -8.73
C ASP A 33 -4.34 -0.71 -7.96
N ALA A 34 -4.74 -0.54 -6.70
CA ALA A 34 -5.33 -1.62 -5.91
C ALA A 34 -6.64 -2.16 -6.50
N SER A 35 -7.51 -1.29 -7.00
CA SER A 35 -8.75 -1.68 -7.68
C SER A 35 -8.45 -2.49 -8.94
N LEU A 36 -7.45 -2.10 -9.71
CA LEU A 36 -7.04 -2.84 -10.90
C LEU A 36 -6.54 -4.25 -10.54
N ILE A 37 -5.75 -4.37 -9.48
CA ILE A 37 -5.26 -5.67 -8.97
C ILE A 37 -6.44 -6.56 -8.54
N THR A 38 -7.33 -6.05 -7.69
CA THR A 38 -8.44 -6.84 -7.16
C THR A 38 -9.45 -7.20 -8.24
N GLN A 39 -9.72 -6.31 -9.20
CA GLN A 39 -10.57 -6.60 -10.36
C GLN A 39 -9.98 -7.68 -11.25
N GLN A 40 -8.67 -7.64 -11.54
CA GLN A 40 -8.04 -8.67 -12.35
C GLN A 40 -8.07 -10.04 -11.66
N ILE A 41 -7.77 -10.08 -10.36
CA ILE A 41 -7.80 -11.33 -9.57
C ILE A 41 -9.22 -11.89 -9.50
N SER A 42 -10.24 -11.04 -9.26
CA SER A 42 -11.63 -11.49 -9.10
C SER A 42 -12.30 -11.90 -10.42
N SER A 43 -11.89 -11.30 -11.54
CA SER A 43 -12.49 -11.59 -12.85
C SER A 43 -11.77 -12.67 -13.66
N SER A 44 -10.53 -13.04 -13.30
CA SER A 44 -9.72 -14.02 -14.03
C SER A 44 -9.16 -15.11 -13.12
N LEU A 45 -9.84 -16.26 -13.10
CA LEU A 45 -9.41 -17.44 -12.34
C LEU A 45 -7.98 -17.86 -12.71
N SER A 46 -7.64 -17.86 -14.01
CA SER A 46 -6.29 -18.18 -14.49
C SER A 46 -5.23 -17.20 -13.97
N PHE A 47 -5.57 -15.93 -13.81
CA PHE A 47 -4.64 -14.95 -13.23
C PHE A 47 -4.44 -15.21 -11.73
N ALA A 48 -5.53 -15.45 -11.00
CA ALA A 48 -5.47 -15.80 -9.58
C ALA A 48 -4.64 -17.08 -9.33
N GLN A 49 -4.85 -18.14 -10.12
CA GLN A 49 -4.07 -19.38 -10.05
C GLN A 49 -2.57 -19.14 -10.25
N ARG A 50 -2.18 -18.37 -11.26
CA ARG A 50 -0.76 -18.04 -11.50
C ARG A 50 -0.12 -17.25 -10.36
N ILE A 51 -0.89 -16.36 -9.71
CA ILE A 51 -0.43 -15.63 -8.52
C ILE A 51 -0.23 -16.61 -7.35
N MET A 52 -1.18 -17.51 -7.10
CA MET A 52 -1.08 -18.53 -6.04
C MET A 52 0.09 -19.49 -6.29
N GLU A 53 0.27 -19.98 -7.52
CA GLU A 53 1.41 -20.82 -7.88
C GLU A 53 2.76 -20.14 -7.64
N ALA A 54 2.86 -18.84 -7.96
CA ALA A 54 4.06 -18.07 -7.67
C ALA A 54 4.25 -17.88 -6.15
N ALA A 55 3.17 -17.71 -5.40
CA ALA A 55 3.18 -17.59 -3.94
C ALA A 55 3.67 -18.88 -3.25
N GLU A 56 3.21 -20.05 -3.70
CA GLU A 56 3.68 -21.35 -3.20
C GLU A 56 5.20 -21.51 -3.35
N ARG A 57 5.78 -20.91 -4.40
CA ARG A 57 7.23 -20.90 -4.64
C ARG A 57 7.95 -19.71 -4.00
N SER A 58 7.25 -18.88 -3.24
CA SER A 58 7.75 -17.61 -2.69
C SER A 58 8.35 -16.67 -3.76
N ASP A 59 7.86 -16.73 -5.00
CA ASP A 59 8.38 -15.97 -6.14
C ASP A 59 7.70 -14.59 -6.27
N SER A 60 8.16 -13.65 -5.45
CA SER A 60 7.69 -12.26 -5.48
C SER A 60 7.97 -11.56 -6.80
N THR A 61 9.07 -11.91 -7.48
CA THR A 61 9.47 -11.30 -8.75
C THR A 61 8.44 -11.58 -9.84
N SER A 62 7.97 -12.82 -9.95
CA SER A 62 6.92 -13.18 -10.91
C SER A 62 5.60 -12.49 -10.61
N VAL A 63 5.21 -12.40 -9.33
CA VAL A 63 4.00 -11.67 -8.93
C VAL A 63 4.11 -10.19 -9.31
N ILE A 64 5.19 -9.52 -8.93
CA ILE A 64 5.42 -8.10 -9.27
C ILE A 64 5.34 -7.89 -10.78
N ARG A 65 5.99 -8.73 -11.58
CA ARG A 65 5.94 -8.67 -13.04
C ARG A 65 4.52 -8.81 -13.59
N MET A 66 3.73 -9.76 -13.08
CA MET A 66 2.34 -9.93 -13.49
C MET A 66 1.48 -8.70 -13.17
N LEU A 67 1.66 -8.12 -11.97
CA LEU A 67 0.95 -6.90 -11.57
C LEU A 67 1.37 -5.69 -12.45
N LYS A 68 2.65 -5.59 -12.82
CA LYS A 68 3.11 -4.57 -13.79
C LYS A 68 2.51 -4.76 -15.18
N GLN A 69 2.37 -5.99 -15.66
CA GLN A 69 1.80 -6.29 -16.98
C GLN A 69 0.35 -5.84 -17.13
N ILE A 70 -0.43 -5.84 -16.04
CA ILE A 70 -1.81 -5.37 -16.05
C ILE A 70 -1.92 -3.84 -15.85
N GLY A 71 -0.80 -3.15 -15.70
CA GLY A 71 -0.75 -1.69 -15.70
C GLY A 71 -0.53 -1.01 -14.35
N VAL A 72 -0.25 -1.76 -13.28
CA VAL A 72 0.05 -1.19 -11.95
C VAL A 72 1.33 -0.34 -12.01
N LYS A 73 1.25 0.92 -11.61
CA LYS A 73 2.36 1.88 -11.75
C LYS A 73 3.14 2.09 -10.46
N SER A 74 2.50 1.95 -9.30
CA SER A 74 3.12 2.13 -7.98
C SER A 74 4.30 1.20 -7.73
N GLY A 75 5.15 1.55 -6.75
CA GLY A 75 6.11 0.60 -6.19
C GLY A 75 5.37 -0.59 -5.59
N ILE A 76 5.89 -1.80 -5.76
CA ILE A 76 5.26 -3.04 -5.33
C ILE A 76 6.24 -3.83 -4.45
N ASP A 77 5.81 -4.23 -3.27
CA ASP A 77 6.46 -5.24 -2.43
C ASP A 77 5.45 -6.33 -2.07
N ILE A 78 5.91 -7.58 -1.98
CA ILE A 78 5.05 -8.75 -1.79
C ILE A 78 5.56 -9.56 -0.60
N ARG A 79 4.63 -9.95 0.28
CA ARG A 79 4.89 -10.93 1.34
C ARG A 79 3.89 -12.05 1.28
N PHE A 80 4.39 -13.27 1.26
CA PHE A 80 3.58 -14.48 1.30
C PHE A 80 3.45 -15.00 2.73
N SER A 81 2.31 -15.62 3.02
CA SER A 81 2.07 -16.37 4.24
C SER A 81 1.16 -17.57 3.93
N PRO A 82 1.13 -18.59 4.80
CA PRO A 82 0.24 -19.74 4.63
C PRO A 82 -1.24 -19.36 4.51
N GLU A 83 -1.64 -18.21 5.05
CA GLU A 83 -3.02 -17.71 4.99
C GLU A 83 -3.35 -16.95 3.70
N GLY A 84 -2.34 -16.39 3.03
CA GLY A 84 -2.59 -15.40 2.00
C GLY A 84 -1.37 -14.64 1.50
N ILE A 85 -1.65 -13.66 0.63
CA ILE A 85 -0.69 -12.70 0.10
C ILE A 85 -0.95 -11.30 0.63
N ARG A 86 0.13 -10.61 1.01
CA ARG A 86 0.14 -9.17 1.29
C ARG A 86 0.84 -8.46 0.15
N ILE A 87 0.13 -7.51 -0.46
CA ILE A 87 0.63 -6.68 -1.56
C ILE A 87 0.74 -5.25 -1.04
N TYR A 88 1.95 -4.72 -0.98
CA TYR A 88 2.20 -3.35 -0.57
C TYR A 88 2.42 -2.49 -1.81
N LEU A 89 1.64 -1.42 -1.92
CA LEU A 89 1.77 -0.40 -2.94
C LEU A 89 2.34 0.87 -2.33
N SER A 90 3.30 1.51 -2.99
CA SER A 90 3.92 2.75 -2.50
C SER A 90 4.13 3.81 -3.58
N LEU A 91 4.00 5.05 -3.13
CA LEU A 91 4.48 6.28 -3.78
C LEU A 91 5.36 7.04 -2.77
N ALA A 92 5.80 8.25 -3.12
CA ALA A 92 6.80 8.98 -2.34
C ALA A 92 6.35 9.32 -0.91
N SER A 93 5.08 9.66 -0.74
CA SER A 93 4.50 10.14 0.52
C SER A 93 3.35 9.27 1.05
N SER A 94 3.02 8.18 0.35
CA SER A 94 1.89 7.31 0.69
C SER A 94 2.18 5.83 0.47
N ARG A 95 1.51 4.99 1.26
CA ARG A 95 1.53 3.53 1.14
C ARG A 95 0.12 2.98 1.37
N LEU A 96 -0.22 1.94 0.63
CA LEU A 96 -1.44 1.16 0.77
C LEU A 96 -1.03 -0.32 0.80
N PHE A 97 -1.79 -1.17 1.49
CA PHE A 97 -1.59 -2.61 1.36
C PHE A 97 -2.92 -3.33 1.18
N LEU A 98 -2.86 -4.44 0.45
CA LEU A 98 -3.94 -5.39 0.27
C LEU A 98 -3.56 -6.69 0.98
N LEU A 99 -4.53 -7.29 1.66
CA LEU A 99 -4.42 -8.64 2.17
C LEU A 99 -5.49 -9.49 1.47
N LEU A 100 -5.07 -10.54 0.79
CA LEU A 100 -5.95 -11.52 0.15
C LEU A 100 -5.65 -12.90 0.74
N GLN A 101 -6.67 -13.60 1.21
CA GLN A 101 -6.55 -14.92 1.81
C GLN A 101 -6.77 -16.01 0.75
N TRP A 102 -6.18 -17.20 0.95
CA TRP A 102 -6.30 -18.32 -0.01
C TRP A 102 -7.66 -19.02 0.01
N ALA A 103 -8.32 -19.00 1.20
CA ALA A 103 -9.53 -19.73 1.55
C ALA A 103 -9.40 -21.26 1.48
#